data_AF-A0A6S4TTY2-F1
#
_entry.id   AF-A0A6S4TTY2-F1
#
_cell.length_a   1.000
_cell.length_b   1.000
_cell.length_c   1.000
_cell.angle_alpha   90.00
_cell.angle_beta   90.00
_cell.angle_gamma   90.00
#
_symmetry.space_group_name_H-M   'P 1'
#
loop_
_entity.id
_entity.type
_entity.pdbx_description
1 polymer ?
#
loop_
_entity_poly.entity_id
_entity_poly.type
_entity_poly.pdbx_seq_one_letter_code
_entity_poly.pdbx_strand_id
1 'polypeptide(L)'
;MFSHEGKMVFVDPLRNGEGYAVYYQQDAHSRLEEEADKVIGGEAKKLARQVLVDGNERKRYVIAISAAGEYTQYHGGTVEAGLGAITTLLNRVNEVYQRDVAAEFQLASGNDTIIFTDVANDPFNNDDGDVDANMQVQADALTKGLGAFDIGHVVNTGGGGLAGLGVLCTPDKSAGMTGSPEPVGDAFFIDYVAHEIGHQFGAEHTFNGTTGSCGGGNREASQAWEPGSGSSIMAYAGICGDEDLQPHSEPYFHSKSIEQMRAHMATEPNCGTPLALVNNAPQVAAGNDYVIPANTPFVLKGAGADLDNDALSYTWEQIDLGTESSSPATMVDDGSRPLFRFVAPTSVPERTLPSLTSLLTNTLAIGEAWPATNRDLNFRLTARDGKGGVASDDMKIQVVNTGKAFALTSPVVTPLGAGKTQTISWEVAGTNAAPINCSKVDLFMTRDEGANWTPLASGKPNSGSASVTIPAGQDGTARLKVACSDNIFFAISPLKLSVTQRGEEGGSGGGGALGFWTLALALLGWQRRRA
;
A
#
# COMPACT_ATOMS: atom_id res chain seq x y z
N MET A 1 -6.16 17.01 12.72
CA MET A 1 -6.65 15.73 12.14
C MET A 1 -6.81 14.67 13.21
N PHE A 2 -7.55 13.60 12.92
CA PHE A 2 -7.77 12.46 13.83
C PHE A 2 -8.15 11.20 13.04
N SER A 3 -8.00 10.01 13.65
CA SER A 3 -8.51 8.77 13.08
C SER A 3 -9.95 8.53 13.52
N HIS A 4 -10.82 8.16 12.59
CA HIS A 4 -12.20 7.75 12.84
C HIS A 4 -12.48 6.45 12.07
N GLU A 5 -12.80 5.38 12.80
CA GLU A 5 -13.09 4.05 12.21
C GLU A 5 -11.96 3.51 11.30
N GLY A 6 -10.71 3.79 11.65
CA GLY A 6 -9.56 3.38 10.85
C GLY A 6 -9.30 4.23 9.60
N LYS A 7 -10.07 5.30 9.39
CA LYS A 7 -9.85 6.29 8.32
C LYS A 7 -9.31 7.58 8.90
N MET A 8 -8.35 8.18 8.21
CA MET A 8 -7.81 9.49 8.60
C MET A 8 -8.75 10.61 8.15
N VAL A 9 -9.08 11.48 9.10
CA VAL A 9 -9.93 12.66 8.90
C VAL A 9 -9.07 13.91 9.10
N PHE A 10 -9.04 14.74 8.07
CA PHE A 10 -8.33 16.02 8.05
C PHE A 10 -9.20 17.14 8.58
N VAL A 11 -8.56 18.15 9.16
CA VAL A 11 -9.20 19.37 9.63
C VAL A 11 -8.27 20.51 9.26
N ASP A 12 -8.52 21.11 8.10
CA ASP A 12 -7.64 22.11 7.50
C ASP A 12 -8.29 23.49 7.54
N PRO A 13 -7.56 24.56 7.87
CA PRO A 13 -8.10 25.90 7.84
C PRO A 13 -8.52 26.28 6.41
N LEU A 14 -9.69 26.90 6.28
CA LEU A 14 -10.13 27.46 5.00
C LEU A 14 -9.27 28.68 4.63
N ARG A 15 -9.03 28.88 3.33
CA ARG A 15 -8.18 29.96 2.78
C ARG A 15 -8.56 31.36 3.26
N ASN A 16 -9.84 31.59 3.56
CA ASN A 16 -10.35 32.88 4.04
C ASN A 16 -10.26 33.05 5.57
N GLY A 17 -9.76 32.05 6.30
CA GLY A 17 -9.68 32.05 7.76
C GLY A 17 -11.04 31.94 8.47
N GLU A 18 -12.14 31.71 7.76
CA GLU A 18 -13.50 31.72 8.32
C GLU A 18 -13.99 30.35 8.82
N GLY A 19 -13.14 29.33 8.83
CA GLY A 19 -13.49 28.00 9.32
C GLY A 19 -12.48 26.92 8.98
N TYR A 20 -12.90 25.65 9.12
CA TYR A 20 -12.10 24.48 8.79
C TYR A 20 -12.85 23.57 7.82
N ALA A 21 -12.15 23.01 6.82
CA ALA A 21 -12.63 21.89 6.02
C ALA A 21 -12.36 20.58 6.74
N VAL A 22 -13.35 19.69 6.77
CA VAL A 22 -13.23 18.34 7.33
C VAL A 22 -13.49 17.33 6.22
N TYR A 23 -12.50 16.51 5.90
CA TYR A 23 -12.56 15.57 4.78
C TYR A 23 -11.76 14.31 5.07
N TYR A 24 -12.09 13.20 4.40
CA TYR A 24 -11.29 11.97 4.48
C TYR A 24 -10.09 12.08 3.55
N GLN A 25 -9.00 11.40 3.92
CA GLN A 25 -7.78 11.33 3.13
C GLN A 25 -8.01 11.04 1.63
N GLN A 26 -8.81 10.02 1.36
CA GLN A 26 -9.18 9.56 0.00
C GLN A 26 -9.92 10.62 -0.84
N ASP A 27 -10.48 11.65 -0.20
CA ASP A 27 -11.26 12.71 -0.84
C ASP A 27 -10.42 14.00 -0.99
N ALA A 28 -9.12 13.96 -0.68
CA ALA A 28 -8.19 15.04 -0.99
C ALA A 28 -8.14 15.26 -2.53
N HIS A 29 -8.18 16.52 -2.96
CA HIS A 29 -8.21 16.88 -4.38
C HIS A 29 -6.91 16.43 -5.11
N SER A 30 -7.07 16.01 -6.37
CA SER A 30 -6.15 15.13 -7.11
C SER A 30 -5.21 15.83 -8.11
N ARG A 31 -4.11 15.12 -8.45
CA ARG A 31 -2.83 15.47 -9.12
C ARG A 31 -2.81 15.35 -10.66
N LEU A 32 -3.94 15.45 -11.36
CA LEU A 32 -4.01 15.04 -12.79
C LEU A 32 -3.19 15.89 -13.80
N GLU A 33 -2.44 16.92 -13.38
CA GLU A 33 -1.68 17.81 -14.28
C GLU A 33 -0.24 18.18 -13.82
N GLU A 34 0.38 17.44 -12.90
CA GLU A 34 1.66 17.86 -12.27
C GLU A 34 2.91 17.14 -12.82
N GLU A 35 4.05 17.85 -12.77
CA GLU A 35 5.35 17.34 -13.22
C GLU A 35 5.91 16.31 -12.23
N ALA A 36 6.56 15.27 -12.77
CA ALA A 36 7.28 14.26 -12.00
C ALA A 36 8.38 14.88 -11.15
N ASP A 37 8.65 14.30 -9.99
CA ASP A 37 9.84 14.63 -9.25
C ASP A 37 11.12 14.04 -9.88
N LYS A 38 12.27 14.51 -9.40
CA LYS A 38 13.60 14.05 -9.81
C LYS A 38 14.52 13.98 -8.57
N VAL A 39 15.53 13.12 -8.64
CA VAL A 39 16.56 12.99 -7.58
C VAL A 39 17.92 13.42 -8.11
N ILE A 40 18.65 14.23 -7.34
CA ILE A 40 20.02 14.64 -7.66
C ILE A 40 21.01 14.14 -6.60
N GLY A 41 22.22 13.75 -7.00
CA GLY A 41 23.25 13.25 -6.07
C GLY A 41 23.82 11.88 -6.47
N GLY A 42 24.68 11.32 -5.62
CA GLY A 42 25.33 10.02 -5.84
C GLY A 42 24.60 8.88 -5.13
N GLU A 43 24.69 7.66 -5.69
CA GLU A 43 24.03 6.44 -5.17
C GLU A 43 24.24 6.24 -3.65
N ALA A 44 23.15 5.96 -2.93
CA ALA A 44 23.23 5.58 -1.53
C ALA A 44 24.03 4.26 -1.37
N LYS A 45 25.02 4.25 -0.46
CA LYS A 45 25.77 3.02 -0.17
C LYS A 45 24.85 1.97 0.44
N LYS A 46 24.84 0.78 -0.17
CA LYS A 46 24.06 -0.39 0.25
C LYS A 46 24.40 -0.80 1.69
N LEU A 47 23.60 -0.35 2.66
CA LEU A 47 23.62 -0.86 4.03
C LEU A 47 22.40 -1.77 4.21
N ALA A 48 22.65 -3.08 4.27
CA ALA A 48 21.65 -4.06 4.64
C ALA A 48 21.61 -4.15 6.18
N ARG A 49 20.65 -3.48 6.80
CA ARG A 49 20.24 -3.75 8.18
C ARG A 49 18.77 -4.13 8.15
N GLN A 50 18.37 -5.11 8.96
CA GLN A 50 16.94 -5.31 9.27
C GLN A 50 16.35 -3.99 9.76
N VAL A 51 15.07 -3.73 9.44
CA VAL A 51 14.36 -2.56 9.97
C VAL A 51 14.28 -2.71 11.48
N LEU A 52 15.09 -1.93 12.17
CA LEU A 52 14.97 -1.74 13.60
C LEU A 52 15.07 -0.25 13.88
N VAL A 53 13.96 0.28 14.38
CA VAL A 53 13.91 1.56 15.04
C VAL A 53 13.57 1.28 16.49
N ASP A 54 14.55 1.49 17.37
CA ASP A 54 14.44 1.14 18.80
C ASP A 54 13.28 1.83 19.52
N GLY A 55 12.75 2.93 18.98
CA GLY A 55 11.60 3.66 19.52
C GLY A 55 11.87 4.40 20.83
N ASN A 56 12.96 4.08 21.54
CA ASN A 56 13.41 4.69 22.79
C ASN A 56 14.04 6.09 22.61
N GLU A 57 14.40 6.45 21.39
CA GLU A 57 14.90 7.77 21.04
C GLU A 57 14.28 8.21 19.72
N ARG A 58 13.84 9.46 19.70
CA ARG A 58 13.43 10.17 18.49
C ARG A 58 14.41 11.30 18.22
N LYS A 59 14.84 11.47 16.98
CA LYS A 59 15.68 12.62 16.60
C LYS A 59 14.83 13.78 16.12
N ARG A 60 14.98 14.95 16.75
CA ARG A 60 14.42 16.21 16.26
C ARG A 60 15.41 16.92 15.35
N TYR A 61 15.02 17.19 14.13
CA TYR A 61 15.75 18.00 13.18
C TYR A 61 15.13 19.39 13.07
N VAL A 62 15.97 20.41 13.07
CA VAL A 62 15.53 21.78 12.78
C VAL A 62 15.45 21.92 11.26
N ILE A 63 14.28 22.28 10.73
CA ILE A 63 14.05 22.47 9.30
C ILE A 63 13.84 23.94 8.96
N ALA A 64 14.51 24.43 7.93
CA ALA A 64 14.24 25.74 7.33
C ALA A 64 13.42 25.56 6.04
N ILE A 65 12.25 26.18 5.95
CA ILE A 65 11.38 26.10 4.77
C ILE A 65 11.23 27.49 4.16
N SER A 66 11.83 27.70 2.99
CA SER A 66 11.62 28.90 2.18
C SER A 66 10.28 28.79 1.46
N ALA A 67 9.63 29.92 1.15
CA ALA A 67 8.44 29.94 0.30
C ALA A 67 8.59 30.97 -0.81
N ALA A 68 8.45 30.52 -2.07
CA ALA A 68 8.37 31.43 -3.21
C ALA A 68 7.16 32.37 -3.09
N GLY A 69 7.24 33.52 -3.76
CA GLY A 69 6.20 34.53 -3.78
C GLY A 69 4.87 33.94 -4.21
N GLU A 70 4.86 33.05 -5.19
CA GLU A 70 3.66 32.41 -5.71
C GLU A 70 2.99 31.51 -4.66
N TYR A 71 3.78 30.72 -3.93
CA TYR A 71 3.25 29.89 -2.83
C TYR A 71 2.61 30.79 -1.77
N THR A 72 3.31 31.85 -1.37
CA THR A 72 2.79 32.79 -0.37
C THR A 72 1.53 33.50 -0.87
N GLN A 73 1.47 33.92 -2.14
CA GLN A 73 0.28 34.53 -2.74
C GLN A 73 -0.91 33.56 -2.77
N TYR A 74 -0.68 32.29 -3.10
CA TYR A 74 -1.72 31.26 -3.06
C TYR A 74 -2.36 31.15 -1.67
N HIS A 75 -1.55 31.23 -0.62
CA HIS A 75 -1.99 31.11 0.78
C HIS A 75 -2.46 32.43 1.42
N GLY A 76 -2.58 33.52 0.66
CA GLY A 76 -3.15 34.78 1.14
C GLY A 76 -2.21 35.99 1.08
N GLY A 77 -1.00 35.83 0.54
CA GLY A 77 -0.08 36.91 0.18
C GLY A 77 0.65 37.57 1.33
N THR A 78 0.56 37.02 2.55
CA THR A 78 1.27 37.53 3.73
C THR A 78 2.22 36.49 4.29
N VAL A 79 3.28 36.95 4.95
CA VAL A 79 4.23 36.08 5.67
C VAL A 79 3.52 35.20 6.69
N GLU A 80 2.55 35.76 7.43
CA GLU A 80 1.76 35.02 8.42
C GLU A 80 0.98 33.86 7.78
N ALA A 81 0.33 34.11 6.65
CA ALA A 81 -0.47 33.09 5.99
C ALA A 81 0.40 31.99 5.34
N GLY A 82 1.51 32.38 4.70
CA GLY A 82 2.50 31.42 4.18
C GLY A 82 3.12 30.56 5.28
N LEU A 83 3.51 31.16 6.41
CA LEU A 83 4.05 30.43 7.56
C LEU A 83 3.00 29.51 8.22
N GLY A 84 1.74 29.93 8.26
CA GLY A 84 0.62 29.11 8.73
C GLY A 84 0.40 27.86 7.86
N ALA A 85 0.51 28.00 6.53
CA ALA A 85 0.43 26.90 5.58
C ALA A 85 1.60 25.92 5.77
N ILE A 86 2.83 26.42 5.86
CA ILE A 86 4.04 25.61 6.14
C ILE A 86 3.91 24.85 7.46
N THR A 87 3.38 25.50 8.51
CA THR A 87 3.18 24.85 9.81
C THR A 87 2.19 23.70 9.71
N THR A 88 1.11 23.87 8.95
CA THR A 88 0.10 22.82 8.72
C THR A 88 0.70 21.63 7.97
N LEU A 89 1.43 21.90 6.90
CA LEU A 89 2.18 20.91 6.12
C LEU A 89 3.17 20.14 7.02
N LEU A 90 3.99 20.84 7.81
CA LEU A 90 5.04 20.20 8.59
C LEU A 90 4.47 19.33 9.71
N ASN A 91 3.34 19.73 10.29
CA ASN A 91 2.61 18.90 11.24
C ASN A 91 2.17 17.58 10.60
N ARG A 92 1.70 17.61 9.35
CA ARG A 92 1.32 16.39 8.64
C ARG A 92 2.51 15.50 8.29
N VAL A 93 3.59 16.07 7.77
CA VAL A 93 4.85 15.34 7.51
C VAL A 93 5.34 14.66 8.80
N ASN A 94 5.32 15.39 9.92
CA ASN A 94 5.72 14.89 11.22
C ASN A 94 4.98 13.63 11.67
N GLU A 95 3.70 13.46 11.33
CA GLU A 95 2.96 12.26 11.74
C GLU A 95 3.57 10.96 11.17
N VAL A 96 4.01 11.00 9.92
CA VAL A 96 4.59 9.84 9.25
C VAL A 96 6.04 9.63 9.71
N TYR A 97 6.85 10.69 9.74
CA TYR A 97 8.26 10.60 10.12
C TYR A 97 8.44 10.18 11.59
N GLN A 98 7.55 10.64 12.48
CA GLN A 98 7.58 10.23 13.88
C GLN A 98 7.25 8.75 14.05
N ARG A 99 6.25 8.25 13.30
CA ARG A 99 5.80 6.86 13.36
C ARG A 99 6.80 5.88 12.75
N ASP A 100 7.29 6.18 11.55
CA ASP A 100 8.02 5.21 10.73
C ASP A 100 9.54 5.32 10.88
N VAL A 101 10.06 6.52 11.14
CA VAL A 101 11.51 6.81 11.10
C VAL A 101 12.05 7.20 12.49
N ALA A 102 11.17 7.46 13.47
CA ALA A 102 11.50 8.15 14.72
C ALA A 102 12.28 9.45 14.49
N ALA A 103 11.86 10.21 13.50
CA ALA A 103 12.32 11.57 13.23
C ALA A 103 11.17 12.56 13.45
N GLU A 104 11.48 13.76 13.91
CA GLU A 104 10.55 14.88 13.90
C GLU A 104 11.23 16.16 13.48
N PHE A 105 10.44 17.09 12.99
CA PHE A 105 10.87 18.38 12.48
C PHE A 105 10.33 19.51 13.34
N GLN A 106 11.21 20.48 13.61
CA GLN A 106 10.86 21.76 14.22
C GLN A 106 11.30 22.88 13.27
N LEU A 107 10.42 23.85 12.99
CA LEU A 107 10.80 25.01 12.17
C LEU A 107 11.94 25.80 12.79
N ALA A 108 12.87 26.24 11.95
CA ALA A 108 13.97 27.11 12.33
C ALA A 108 13.45 28.43 12.91
N SER A 109 14.17 28.98 13.90
CA SER A 109 13.89 30.34 14.35
C SER A 109 14.16 31.33 13.20
N GLY A 110 13.30 32.33 13.02
CA GLY A 110 13.45 33.30 11.93
C GLY A 110 13.02 32.77 10.57
N ASN A 111 12.29 31.65 10.48
CA ASN A 111 11.79 31.11 9.22
C ASN A 111 10.86 32.09 8.48
N ASP A 112 10.23 33.03 9.19
CA ASP A 112 9.44 34.13 8.62
C ASP A 112 10.28 35.03 7.69
N THR A 113 11.60 35.08 7.86
CA THR A 113 12.52 35.89 7.03
C THR A 113 12.80 35.31 5.65
N ILE A 114 12.42 34.05 5.41
CA ILE A 114 12.58 33.34 4.12
C ILE A 114 11.23 33.01 3.47
N ILE A 115 10.16 33.71 3.89
CA ILE A 115 8.85 33.69 3.27
C ILE A 115 8.73 34.92 2.37
N PHE A 116 8.79 34.73 1.06
CA PHE A 116 8.74 35.82 0.11
C PHE A 116 7.28 36.11 -0.29
N THR A 117 6.91 37.38 -0.36
CA THR A 117 5.53 37.81 -0.71
C THR A 117 5.44 38.47 -2.07
N ASP A 118 6.55 38.93 -2.64
CA ASP A 118 6.59 39.66 -3.91
C ASP A 118 7.13 38.77 -5.02
N VAL A 119 6.21 38.19 -5.79
CA VAL A 119 6.47 37.31 -6.94
C VAL A 119 7.46 37.92 -7.94
N ALA A 120 7.47 39.24 -8.10
CA ALA A 120 8.33 39.87 -9.10
C ALA A 120 9.79 40.03 -8.64
N ASN A 121 10.06 39.93 -7.34
CA ASN A 121 11.36 40.26 -6.74
C ASN A 121 11.87 39.21 -5.76
N ASP A 122 11.19 38.07 -5.66
CA ASP A 122 11.69 36.95 -4.88
C ASP A 122 12.83 36.21 -5.63
N PRO A 123 13.62 35.37 -4.94
CA PRO A 123 14.80 34.73 -5.52
C PRO A 123 14.51 33.43 -6.26
N PHE A 124 13.24 33.05 -6.41
CA PHE A 124 12.81 31.77 -6.97
C PHE A 124 12.12 31.98 -8.32
N ASN A 125 12.39 31.08 -9.27
CA ASN A 125 11.78 31.13 -10.60
C ASN A 125 10.50 30.27 -10.70
N ASN A 126 10.15 29.58 -9.61
CA ASN A 126 9.02 28.66 -9.51
C ASN A 126 9.19 27.44 -10.45
N ASP A 127 10.43 26.94 -10.55
CA ASP A 127 10.85 25.80 -11.38
C ASP A 127 11.93 24.94 -10.70
N ASP A 128 12.34 23.83 -11.30
CA ASP A 128 13.35 22.90 -10.78
C ASP A 128 14.68 23.57 -10.37
N GLY A 129 15.02 24.72 -10.95
CA GLY A 129 16.23 25.47 -10.60
C GLY A 129 16.20 26.02 -9.16
N ASP A 130 15.03 26.04 -8.53
CA ASP A 130 14.86 26.54 -7.17
C ASP A 130 15.50 25.64 -6.11
N VAL A 131 15.81 24.38 -6.43
CA VAL A 131 16.60 23.52 -5.55
C VAL A 131 17.99 24.14 -5.27
N ASP A 132 18.62 24.68 -6.30
CA ASP A 132 19.94 25.32 -6.22
C ASP A 132 19.83 26.74 -5.65
N ALA A 133 18.80 27.48 -6.06
CA ALA A 133 18.53 28.82 -5.53
C ALA A 133 18.31 28.77 -4.01
N ASN A 134 17.58 27.76 -3.51
CA ASN A 134 17.27 27.61 -2.10
C ASN A 134 18.53 27.42 -1.23
N MET A 135 19.53 26.69 -1.74
CA MET A 135 20.80 26.54 -1.05
C MET A 135 21.46 27.90 -0.79
N GLN A 136 21.49 28.77 -1.80
CA GLN A 136 22.06 30.12 -1.66
C GLN A 136 21.20 31.00 -0.76
N VAL A 137 19.88 30.99 -0.93
CA VAL A 137 18.93 31.79 -0.15
C VAL A 137 19.05 31.50 1.34
N GLN A 138 19.02 30.22 1.72
CA GLN A 138 19.08 29.84 3.14
C GLN A 138 20.48 30.05 3.73
N ALA A 139 21.54 29.83 2.94
CA ALA A 139 22.91 30.15 3.37
C ALA A 139 23.08 31.64 3.68
N ASP A 140 22.55 32.53 2.85
CA ASP A 140 22.58 33.97 3.10
C ASP A 140 21.72 34.36 4.29
N ALA A 141 20.54 33.75 4.43
CA ALA A 141 19.61 34.02 5.52
C ALA A 141 20.17 33.65 6.90
N LEU A 142 21.05 32.65 7.00
CA LEU A 142 21.76 32.29 8.25
C LEU A 142 22.55 33.48 8.84
N THR A 143 23.00 34.42 8.01
CA THR A 143 23.72 35.62 8.45
C THR A 143 22.78 36.79 8.78
N LYS A 144 21.48 36.66 8.50
CA LYS A 144 20.49 37.75 8.51
C LYS A 144 19.29 37.50 9.44
N GLY A 145 19.33 36.44 10.25
CA GLY A 145 18.33 36.18 11.28
C GLY A 145 17.72 34.78 11.26
N LEU A 146 17.97 33.98 10.23
CA LEU A 146 17.60 32.56 10.23
C LEU A 146 18.51 31.78 11.19
N GLY A 147 17.91 30.99 12.07
CA GLY A 147 18.63 30.13 13.00
C GLY A 147 19.34 28.98 12.30
N ALA A 148 20.32 28.37 12.97
CA ALA A 148 20.94 27.15 12.47
C ALA A 148 19.90 26.04 12.28
N PHE A 149 20.01 25.30 11.19
CA PHE A 149 19.09 24.22 10.81
C PHE A 149 19.86 23.00 10.28
N ASP A 150 19.22 21.84 10.29
CA ASP A 150 19.76 20.53 9.91
C ASP A 150 19.39 20.14 8.47
N ILE A 151 18.23 20.61 8.01
CA ILE A 151 17.68 20.36 6.67
C ILE A 151 16.93 21.60 6.17
N GLY A 152 17.01 21.86 4.88
CA GLY A 152 16.41 22.99 4.21
C GLY A 152 15.56 22.55 3.03
N HIS A 153 14.43 23.23 2.83
CA HIS A 153 13.50 22.93 1.75
C HIS A 153 12.85 24.22 1.23
N VAL A 154 12.41 24.27 -0.04
CA VAL A 154 11.60 25.37 -0.58
C VAL A 154 10.24 24.86 -1.07
N VAL A 155 9.19 25.62 -0.81
CA VAL A 155 7.84 25.35 -1.33
C VAL A 155 7.43 26.36 -2.40
N ASN A 156 6.90 25.83 -3.49
CA ASN A 156 6.60 26.52 -4.75
C ASN A 156 5.16 26.23 -5.21
N THR A 157 4.74 26.89 -6.30
CA THR A 157 3.52 26.50 -7.06
C THR A 157 3.82 25.80 -8.39
N GLY A 158 5.10 25.64 -8.73
CA GLY A 158 5.59 24.93 -9.92
C GLY A 158 6.85 24.11 -9.62
N GLY A 159 7.29 23.30 -10.60
CA GLY A 159 8.50 22.49 -10.51
C GLY A 159 8.36 21.11 -9.83
N GLY A 160 7.13 20.67 -9.49
CA GLY A 160 6.90 19.31 -9.00
C GLY A 160 7.67 18.96 -7.71
N GLY A 161 8.68 18.12 -7.80
CA GLY A 161 9.55 17.74 -6.68
C GLY A 161 11.00 17.59 -7.13
N LEU A 162 11.96 18.07 -6.33
CA LEU A 162 13.37 17.81 -6.59
C LEU A 162 14.19 17.86 -5.32
N ALA A 163 14.90 16.78 -5.03
CA ALA A 163 15.71 16.68 -3.82
C ALA A 163 17.07 16.05 -4.05
N GLY A 164 18.03 16.54 -3.27
CA GLY A 164 19.32 15.91 -3.10
C GLY A 164 19.20 14.61 -2.30
N LEU A 165 19.77 13.53 -2.79
CA LEU A 165 19.77 12.25 -2.09
C LEU A 165 20.75 12.27 -0.89
N GLY A 166 20.23 12.04 0.31
CA GLY A 166 21.03 11.93 1.54
C GLY A 166 21.74 13.25 1.89
N VAL A 167 21.11 14.39 1.62
CA VAL A 167 21.71 15.70 1.92
C VAL A 167 21.45 16.18 3.34
N LEU A 168 20.58 15.52 4.11
CA LEU A 168 20.33 15.81 5.52
C LEU A 168 21.66 15.99 6.28
N CYS A 169 21.83 17.15 6.91
CA CYS A 169 23.00 17.53 7.71
C CYS A 169 24.33 17.68 6.97
N THR A 170 24.32 17.65 5.64
CA THR A 170 25.48 17.89 4.79
C THR A 170 25.59 19.37 4.41
N PRO A 171 26.67 19.82 3.73
CA PRO A 171 26.72 21.17 3.15
C PRO A 171 25.56 21.48 2.19
N ASP A 172 25.03 20.46 1.51
CA ASP A 172 23.95 20.58 0.52
C ASP A 172 22.57 20.38 1.15
N LYS A 173 22.45 20.45 2.48
CA LYS A 173 21.21 20.19 3.24
C LYS A 173 19.96 20.98 2.82
N SER A 174 20.13 22.05 2.03
CA SER A 174 19.05 22.87 1.51
C SER A 174 18.61 22.50 0.08
N ALA A 175 19.23 21.47 -0.51
CA ALA A 175 18.87 20.93 -1.82
C ALA A 175 17.59 20.09 -1.71
N GLY A 176 16.46 20.77 -1.61
CA GLY A 176 15.13 20.16 -1.63
C GLY A 176 14.09 21.20 -2.00
N MET A 177 13.20 20.84 -2.91
CA MET A 177 12.07 21.67 -3.31
C MET A 177 10.83 20.84 -3.59
N THR A 178 9.68 21.46 -3.42
CA THR A 178 8.39 20.90 -3.79
C THR A 178 7.47 22.02 -4.27
N GLY A 179 6.78 21.82 -5.39
CA GLY A 179 5.79 22.76 -5.89
C GLY A 179 4.62 22.09 -6.59
N SER A 180 3.46 22.71 -6.43
CA SER A 180 2.19 22.27 -7.02
C SER A 180 1.32 23.49 -7.30
N PRO A 181 0.58 23.55 -8.41
CA PRO A 181 -0.38 24.64 -8.67
C PRO A 181 -1.43 24.80 -7.57
N GLU A 182 -1.70 23.73 -6.81
CA GLU A 182 -2.59 23.71 -5.67
C GLU A 182 -1.90 23.12 -4.43
N PRO A 183 -0.99 23.87 -3.76
CA PRO A 183 -0.10 23.32 -2.74
C PRO A 183 -0.79 23.20 -1.37
N VAL A 184 -1.82 22.36 -1.31
CA VAL A 184 -2.68 22.08 -0.15
C VAL A 184 -3.06 20.60 -0.09
N GLY A 185 -3.46 20.15 1.09
CA GLY A 185 -4.03 18.83 1.30
C GLY A 185 -3.02 17.69 1.24
N ASP A 186 -3.52 16.48 1.48
CA ASP A 186 -2.66 15.33 1.73
C ASP A 186 -1.80 14.94 0.52
N ALA A 187 -2.32 15.09 -0.69
CA ALA A 187 -1.56 14.83 -1.92
C ALA A 187 -0.30 15.69 -1.99
N PHE A 188 -0.38 16.98 -1.69
CA PHE A 188 0.81 17.84 -1.65
C PHE A 188 1.73 17.49 -0.48
N PHE A 189 1.18 17.30 0.73
CA PHE A 189 1.97 17.08 1.94
C PHE A 189 2.68 15.73 1.98
N ILE A 190 2.03 14.67 1.48
CA ILE A 190 2.51 13.29 1.55
C ILE A 190 3.17 12.88 0.25
N ASP A 191 2.50 13.08 -0.89
CA ASP A 191 3.02 12.53 -2.14
C ASP A 191 4.22 13.31 -2.67
N TYR A 192 4.38 14.58 -2.30
CA TYR A 192 5.55 15.39 -2.68
C TYR A 192 6.39 15.73 -1.46
N VAL A 193 5.89 16.53 -0.51
CA VAL A 193 6.80 17.09 0.50
C VAL A 193 7.43 16.01 1.38
N ALA A 194 6.64 15.01 1.81
CA ALA A 194 7.20 13.88 2.56
C ALA A 194 8.10 12.98 1.69
N HIS A 195 7.82 12.87 0.38
CA HIS A 195 8.63 12.15 -0.60
C HIS A 195 10.00 12.81 -0.80
N GLU A 196 10.03 14.11 -1.07
CA GLU A 196 11.26 14.88 -1.29
C GLU A 196 12.13 14.94 -0.03
N ILE A 197 11.51 15.14 1.14
CA ILE A 197 12.25 15.02 2.41
C ILE A 197 12.80 13.59 2.59
N GLY A 198 12.12 12.58 2.03
CA GLY A 198 12.56 11.19 2.06
C GLY A 198 13.86 11.00 1.29
N HIS A 199 13.98 11.63 0.12
CA HIS A 199 15.24 11.73 -0.63
C HIS A 199 16.30 12.48 0.15
N GLN A 200 15.98 13.62 0.79
CA GLN A 200 16.94 14.33 1.63
C GLN A 200 17.44 13.46 2.79
N PHE A 201 16.64 12.51 3.27
CA PHE A 201 17.01 11.48 4.22
C PHE A 201 17.70 10.26 3.59
N GLY A 202 17.80 10.15 2.28
CA GLY A 202 18.56 9.13 1.56
C GLY A 202 17.74 7.92 1.08
N ALA A 203 16.41 7.98 1.13
CA ALA A 203 15.57 6.97 0.48
C ALA A 203 15.55 7.18 -1.03
N GLU A 204 15.49 6.08 -1.79
CA GLU A 204 15.37 6.09 -3.24
C GLU A 204 13.94 5.70 -3.64
N HIS A 205 13.63 5.80 -4.93
CA HIS A 205 12.37 5.34 -5.46
C HIS A 205 12.15 3.83 -5.34
N THR A 206 10.90 3.44 -5.11
CA THR A 206 10.55 2.05 -4.81
C THR A 206 9.68 1.38 -5.88
N PHE A 207 9.25 2.13 -6.89
CA PHE A 207 8.39 1.66 -7.98
C PHE A 207 9.14 0.85 -9.05
N ASN A 208 8.42 0.02 -9.80
CA ASN A 208 8.98 -0.90 -10.81
C ASN A 208 8.32 -0.76 -12.21
N GLY A 209 7.63 0.34 -12.48
CA GLY A 209 7.08 0.69 -13.80
C GLY A 209 8.04 1.49 -14.69
N THR A 210 7.63 1.76 -15.92
CA THR A 210 8.37 2.61 -16.90
C THR A 210 7.50 3.55 -17.73
N THR A 211 6.18 3.55 -17.51
CA THR A 211 5.23 4.42 -18.23
C THR A 211 5.06 5.75 -17.50
N GLY A 212 4.71 6.83 -18.22
CA GLY A 212 4.55 8.16 -17.62
C GLY A 212 5.82 8.64 -16.91
N SER A 213 5.66 9.17 -15.69
CA SER A 213 6.75 9.67 -14.84
C SER A 213 7.67 8.57 -14.30
N CYS A 214 7.23 7.31 -14.29
CA CYS A 214 8.10 6.16 -13.96
C CYS A 214 9.17 5.92 -15.04
N GLY A 215 9.01 6.48 -16.25
CA GLY A 215 9.99 6.41 -17.32
C GLY A 215 11.17 7.36 -17.13
N GLY A 216 11.97 7.56 -18.18
CA GLY A 216 12.94 8.66 -18.24
C GLY A 216 14.17 8.57 -17.32
N GLY A 217 14.31 7.51 -16.53
CA GLY A 217 15.46 7.29 -15.65
C GLY A 217 15.17 7.41 -14.14
N ASN A 218 13.92 7.67 -13.75
CA ASN A 218 13.53 7.80 -12.35
C ASN A 218 13.49 6.46 -11.59
N ARG A 219 13.32 5.34 -12.30
CA ARG A 219 13.29 4.01 -11.67
C ARG A 219 14.66 3.64 -11.09
N GLU A 220 14.70 3.37 -9.79
CA GLU A 220 15.89 2.84 -9.12
C GLU A 220 15.86 1.31 -9.02
N ALA A 221 16.57 0.63 -9.93
CA ALA A 221 16.52 -0.82 -10.10
C ALA A 221 16.94 -1.61 -8.84
N SER A 222 17.76 -1.03 -7.96
CA SER A 222 18.20 -1.71 -6.74
C SER A 222 17.21 -1.57 -5.58
N GLN A 223 16.19 -0.73 -5.70
CA GLN A 223 15.18 -0.42 -4.68
C GLN A 223 13.72 -0.62 -5.16
N ALA A 224 13.52 -0.95 -6.43
CA ALA A 224 12.22 -1.18 -7.09
C ALA A 224 11.43 -2.41 -6.58
N TRP A 225 10.93 -2.36 -5.35
CA TRP A 225 10.15 -3.43 -4.70
C TRP A 225 8.66 -3.41 -5.04
N GLU A 226 8.13 -2.28 -5.48
CA GLU A 226 6.70 -2.09 -5.71
C GLU A 226 6.34 -2.24 -7.20
N PRO A 227 5.35 -3.08 -7.56
CA PRO A 227 4.90 -3.21 -8.96
C PRO A 227 4.39 -1.88 -9.55
N GLY A 228 4.63 -1.64 -10.86
CA GLY A 228 4.04 -0.52 -11.58
C GLY A 228 4.41 0.83 -10.94
N SER A 229 3.42 1.70 -10.75
CA SER A 229 3.61 2.99 -10.05
C SER A 229 4.02 2.88 -8.58
N GLY A 230 3.82 1.71 -7.97
CA GLY A 230 3.81 1.53 -6.52
C GLY A 230 2.68 2.30 -5.81
N SER A 231 2.66 2.23 -4.48
CA SER A 231 1.63 2.81 -3.63
C SER A 231 2.12 3.45 -2.33
N SER A 232 3.40 3.29 -1.95
CA SER A 232 3.96 3.95 -0.76
C SER A 232 4.48 5.37 -1.05
N ILE A 233 4.90 6.11 -0.01
CA ILE A 233 5.39 7.48 -0.14
C ILE A 233 6.54 7.59 -1.15
N MET A 234 7.53 6.70 -1.13
CA MET A 234 8.69 6.76 -2.04
C MET A 234 8.42 6.13 -3.42
N ALA A 235 7.15 5.83 -3.72
CA ALA A 235 6.71 5.40 -5.05
C ALA A 235 6.06 6.57 -5.81
N TYR A 236 5.64 6.30 -7.04
CA TYR A 236 5.07 7.28 -7.97
C TYR A 236 3.57 7.06 -8.18
N ALA A 237 2.84 6.84 -7.10
CA ALA A 237 1.41 6.56 -7.15
C ALA A 237 0.64 7.65 -7.93
N GLY A 238 0.02 7.27 -9.05
CA GLY A 238 -0.88 8.13 -9.81
C GLY A 238 -0.24 8.94 -10.93
N ILE A 239 1.07 8.77 -11.18
CA ILE A 239 1.80 9.52 -12.21
C ILE A 239 2.53 8.62 -13.23
N CYS A 240 2.26 7.31 -13.24
CA CYS A 240 2.86 6.34 -14.14
C CYS A 240 1.90 5.84 -15.24
N GLY A 241 0.83 6.57 -15.52
CA GLY A 241 -0.06 6.33 -16.65
C GLY A 241 -0.81 5.01 -16.51
N ASP A 242 -0.75 4.16 -17.55
CA ASP A 242 -1.48 2.88 -17.52
C ASP A 242 -1.02 1.94 -16.40
N GLU A 243 0.17 2.15 -15.82
CA GLU A 243 0.70 1.36 -14.70
C GLU A 243 0.30 1.87 -13.32
N ASP A 244 -0.56 2.89 -13.23
CA ASP A 244 -1.03 3.45 -11.97
C ASP A 244 -1.87 2.46 -11.16
N LEU A 245 -1.38 2.17 -9.97
CA LEU A 245 -2.04 1.28 -9.01
C LEU A 245 -3.20 1.98 -8.28
N GLN A 246 -3.04 3.26 -8.02
CA GLN A 246 -3.93 4.13 -7.26
C GLN A 246 -3.54 5.60 -7.53
N PRO A 247 -4.44 6.56 -7.30
CA PRO A 247 -4.18 7.97 -7.63
C PRO A 247 -3.22 8.70 -6.68
N HIS A 248 -3.03 8.20 -5.45
CA HIS A 248 -2.26 8.87 -4.39
C HIS A 248 -1.51 7.86 -3.53
N SER A 249 -0.43 8.27 -2.89
CA SER A 249 0.34 7.38 -2.02
C SER A 249 -0.39 7.13 -0.71
N GLU A 250 -0.23 5.91 -0.19
CA GLU A 250 -0.59 5.62 1.19
C GLU A 250 0.42 6.32 2.12
N PRO A 251 -0.01 6.92 3.24
CA PRO A 251 0.81 7.84 4.03
C PRO A 251 1.71 7.05 4.99
N TYR A 252 2.59 6.23 4.44
CA TYR A 252 3.59 5.47 5.18
C TYR A 252 4.84 5.20 4.36
N PHE A 253 5.96 5.09 5.06
CA PHE A 253 7.19 4.54 4.50
C PHE A 253 7.20 3.03 4.70
N HIS A 254 7.43 2.28 3.63
CA HIS A 254 7.64 0.85 3.73
C HIS A 254 9.04 0.53 4.26
N SER A 255 9.27 -0.75 4.60
CA SER A 255 10.50 -1.19 5.27
C SER A 255 11.78 -0.68 4.61
N LYS A 256 11.92 -0.80 3.28
CA LYS A 256 13.13 -0.35 2.59
C LYS A 256 13.44 1.14 2.74
N SER A 257 12.46 2.01 2.55
CA SER A 257 12.65 3.46 2.70
C SER A 257 13.05 3.79 4.14
N ILE A 258 12.45 3.13 5.13
CA ILE A 258 12.85 3.26 6.54
C ILE A 258 14.32 2.84 6.71
N GLU A 259 14.75 1.69 6.18
CA GLU A 259 16.16 1.26 6.28
C GLU A 259 17.12 2.30 5.70
N GLN A 260 16.84 2.82 4.52
CA GLN A 260 17.70 3.79 3.83
C GLN A 260 17.81 5.09 4.63
N MET A 261 16.68 5.64 5.07
CA MET A 261 16.66 6.86 5.88
C MET A 261 17.41 6.68 7.20
N ARG A 262 17.18 5.56 7.88
CA ARG A 262 17.86 5.24 9.14
C ARG A 262 19.35 4.99 8.96
N ALA A 263 19.76 4.44 7.82
CA ALA A 263 21.16 4.27 7.49
C ALA A 263 21.87 5.62 7.30
N HIS A 264 21.24 6.57 6.60
CA HIS A 264 21.77 7.92 6.45
C HIS A 264 21.81 8.69 7.78
N MET A 265 20.75 8.65 8.58
CA MET A 265 20.75 9.25 9.92
C MET A 265 21.90 8.74 10.81
N ALA A 266 22.34 7.50 10.59
CA ALA A 266 23.46 6.91 11.31
C ALA A 266 24.84 7.37 10.78
N THR A 267 24.95 7.88 9.55
CA THR A 267 26.18 8.51 9.06
C THR A 267 26.37 9.93 9.61
N GLU A 268 25.28 10.57 10.03
CA GLU A 268 25.27 11.90 10.65
C GLU A 268 24.82 11.85 12.14
N PRO A 269 25.53 11.10 13.01
CA PRO A 269 25.05 10.80 14.36
C PRO A 269 24.93 12.03 15.27
N ASN A 270 25.74 13.07 15.03
CA ASN A 270 25.74 14.31 15.81
C ASN A 270 24.70 15.33 15.35
N CYS A 271 24.00 15.04 14.24
CA CYS A 271 22.98 15.92 13.73
C CYS A 271 21.61 15.63 14.35
N GLY A 272 20.82 16.69 14.46
CA GLY A 272 19.56 16.70 15.19
C GLY A 272 19.77 16.65 16.71
N THR A 273 18.70 16.93 17.44
CA THR A 273 18.64 16.82 18.90
C THR A 273 17.96 15.51 19.29
N PRO A 274 18.63 14.61 20.02
CA PRO A 274 18.00 13.39 20.51
C PRO A 274 16.95 13.71 21.57
N LEU A 275 15.80 13.06 21.47
CA LEU A 275 14.70 13.10 22.42
C LEU A 275 14.50 11.71 23.00
N ALA A 276 14.82 11.57 24.28
CA ALA A 276 14.55 10.33 24.99
C ALA A 276 13.03 10.10 25.08
N LEU A 277 12.60 8.92 24.65
CA LEU A 277 11.24 8.42 24.79
C LEU A 277 11.22 7.28 25.79
N VAL A 278 10.13 7.17 26.54
CA VAL A 278 9.85 5.97 27.33
C VAL A 278 8.99 5.07 26.46
N ASN A 279 9.66 4.26 25.64
CA ASN A 279 9.05 3.38 24.66
C ASN A 279 10.04 2.27 24.30
N ASN A 280 9.55 1.07 24.03
CA ASN A 280 10.33 -0.06 23.54
C ASN A 280 9.87 -0.40 22.13
N ALA A 281 10.80 -0.71 21.24
CA ALA A 281 10.43 -1.21 19.92
C ALA A 281 9.55 -2.48 20.02
N PRO A 282 8.60 -2.63 19.10
CA PRO A 282 7.79 -3.83 19.03
C PRO A 282 8.66 -5.06 18.71
N GLN A 283 8.18 -6.22 19.14
CA GLN A 283 8.67 -7.52 18.70
C GLN A 283 7.78 -8.03 17.57
N VAL A 284 8.39 -8.67 16.57
CA VAL A 284 7.68 -9.17 15.40
C VAL A 284 8.21 -10.53 14.99
N ALA A 285 7.31 -11.39 14.51
CA ALA A 285 7.62 -12.71 13.97
C ALA A 285 6.81 -12.94 12.70
N ALA A 286 7.51 -13.11 11.57
CA ALA A 286 6.90 -13.35 10.26
C ALA A 286 6.32 -14.76 10.15
N GLY A 287 6.80 -15.72 10.95
CA GLY A 287 6.33 -17.10 10.95
C GLY A 287 7.31 -18.04 10.26
N ASN A 288 6.82 -19.17 9.77
CA ASN A 288 7.65 -20.18 9.09
C ASN A 288 7.78 -19.89 7.59
N ASP A 289 8.83 -20.40 6.98
CA ASP A 289 8.92 -20.52 5.52
C ASP A 289 7.98 -21.61 4.99
N TYR A 290 7.49 -21.43 3.75
CA TYR A 290 6.55 -22.36 3.12
C TYR A 290 6.93 -22.74 1.69
N VAL A 291 6.51 -23.94 1.27
CA VAL A 291 6.51 -24.35 -0.14
C VAL A 291 5.06 -24.44 -0.61
N ILE A 292 4.69 -23.66 -1.62
CA ILE A 292 3.31 -23.55 -2.13
C ILE A 292 3.21 -23.92 -3.61
N PRO A 293 2.05 -24.40 -4.09
CA PRO A 293 1.82 -24.56 -5.53
C PRO A 293 1.69 -23.21 -6.24
N ALA A 294 2.15 -23.13 -7.49
CA ALA A 294 1.89 -21.99 -8.37
C ALA A 294 0.38 -21.79 -8.63
N ASN A 295 0.00 -20.58 -9.04
CA ASN A 295 -1.36 -20.17 -9.42
C ASN A 295 -2.41 -20.47 -8.33
N THR A 296 -2.01 -20.40 -7.06
CA THR A 296 -2.85 -20.75 -5.91
C THR A 296 -2.76 -19.63 -4.87
N PRO A 297 -3.90 -19.18 -4.30
CA PRO A 297 -3.87 -18.14 -3.29
C PRO A 297 -3.33 -18.65 -1.95
N PHE A 298 -2.75 -17.75 -1.17
CA PHE A 298 -2.19 -18.05 0.14
C PHE A 298 -2.41 -16.90 1.13
N VAL A 299 -2.29 -17.19 2.42
CA VAL A 299 -2.39 -16.19 3.50
C VAL A 299 -1.08 -16.12 4.26
N LEU A 300 -0.43 -14.95 4.23
CA LEU A 300 0.68 -14.64 5.12
C LEU A 300 0.13 -14.41 6.53
N LYS A 301 0.79 -14.98 7.53
CA LYS A 301 0.39 -14.85 8.94
C LYS A 301 1.64 -14.71 9.80
N GLY A 302 1.68 -13.63 10.58
CA GLY A 302 2.71 -13.44 11.59
C GLY A 302 2.12 -13.01 12.92
N ALA A 303 2.97 -12.48 13.77
CA ALA A 303 2.60 -11.98 15.09
C ALA A 303 3.47 -10.77 15.45
N GLY A 304 2.94 -9.93 16.34
CA GLY A 304 3.70 -8.89 17.00
C GLY A 304 3.28 -8.74 18.45
N ALA A 305 4.19 -8.20 19.26
CA ALA A 305 3.96 -7.89 20.66
C ALA A 305 4.69 -6.60 21.03
N ASP A 306 4.12 -5.83 21.92
CA ASP A 306 4.68 -4.59 22.41
C ASP A 306 4.81 -4.65 23.93
N LEU A 307 5.97 -4.25 24.48
CA LEU A 307 6.21 -4.35 25.93
C LEU A 307 5.47 -3.26 26.72
N ASP A 308 5.19 -2.13 26.07
CA ASP A 308 4.45 -1.01 26.65
C ASP A 308 2.92 -1.17 26.45
N ASN A 309 2.51 -2.17 25.68
CA ASN A 309 1.13 -2.45 25.25
C ASN A 309 0.55 -1.37 24.32
N ASP A 310 1.40 -0.73 23.52
CA ASP A 310 0.94 0.14 22.45
C ASP A 310 0.24 -0.67 21.34
N ALA A 311 -0.74 -0.03 20.69
CA ALA A 311 -1.49 -0.65 19.61
C ALA A 311 -0.63 -0.77 18.36
N LEU A 312 -0.39 -2.00 17.90
CA LEU A 312 0.45 -2.26 16.74
C LEU A 312 -0.32 -2.18 15.42
N SER A 313 0.37 -1.66 14.40
CA SER A 313 -0.03 -1.75 12.99
C SER A 313 1.01 -2.51 12.18
N TYR A 314 0.57 -3.22 11.14
CA TYR A 314 1.35 -4.20 10.40
C TYR A 314 1.28 -3.98 8.89
N THR A 315 2.41 -4.12 8.22
CA THR A 315 2.49 -4.25 6.76
C THR A 315 3.14 -5.57 6.37
N TRP A 316 2.58 -6.24 5.36
CA TRP A 316 3.19 -7.37 4.67
C TRP A 316 3.65 -6.90 3.28
N GLU A 317 4.97 -6.88 3.06
CA GLU A 317 5.61 -6.30 1.87
C GLU A 317 6.37 -7.41 1.14
N GLN A 318 6.20 -7.51 -0.18
CA GLN A 318 7.09 -8.37 -0.98
C GLN A 318 8.40 -7.62 -1.20
N ILE A 319 9.53 -8.26 -0.90
CA ILE A 319 10.86 -7.63 -0.90
C ILE A 319 11.76 -8.17 -2.02
N ASP A 320 11.14 -8.66 -3.09
CA ASP A 320 11.84 -9.13 -4.29
C ASP A 320 12.13 -7.96 -5.24
N LEU A 321 13.29 -8.00 -5.88
CA LEU A 321 13.61 -7.17 -7.03
C LEU A 321 13.34 -7.94 -8.32
N GLY A 322 13.11 -7.22 -9.42
CA GLY A 322 12.97 -7.84 -10.72
C GLY A 322 13.07 -6.86 -11.87
N THR A 323 12.86 -7.39 -13.06
CA THR A 323 12.69 -6.63 -14.30
C THR A 323 11.52 -5.66 -14.18
N GLU A 324 11.66 -4.49 -14.78
CA GLU A 324 10.61 -3.49 -14.88
C GLU A 324 9.37 -4.02 -15.62
N SER A 325 8.22 -3.41 -15.36
CA SER A 325 7.04 -3.49 -16.22
C SER A 325 6.96 -2.26 -17.13
N SER A 326 6.20 -2.37 -18.21
CA SER A 326 5.97 -1.28 -19.18
C SER A 326 4.51 -1.14 -19.60
N SER A 327 3.61 -1.82 -18.90
CA SER A 327 2.15 -1.83 -19.09
C SER A 327 1.51 -2.80 -18.09
N PRO A 328 0.20 -2.68 -17.81
CA PRO A 328 -0.55 -3.68 -17.05
C PRO A 328 -0.41 -5.12 -17.56
N ALA A 329 -0.28 -5.31 -18.87
CA ALA A 329 -0.12 -6.64 -19.47
C ALA A 329 1.21 -7.32 -19.11
N THR A 330 2.24 -6.53 -18.77
CA THR A 330 3.56 -7.02 -18.35
C THR A 330 3.70 -7.16 -16.84
N MET A 331 2.72 -6.67 -16.06
CA MET A 331 2.68 -6.80 -14.60
C MET A 331 2.23 -8.21 -14.18
N VAL A 332 2.98 -9.20 -14.66
CA VAL A 332 2.77 -10.63 -14.45
C VAL A 332 4.07 -11.26 -13.96
N ASP A 333 3.97 -12.46 -13.41
CA ASP A 333 5.13 -13.23 -12.98
C ASP A 333 5.98 -13.67 -14.17
N ASP A 334 7.22 -13.19 -14.23
CA ASP A 334 8.24 -13.59 -15.19
C ASP A 334 9.40 -14.37 -14.57
N GLY A 335 9.25 -14.79 -13.31
CA GLY A 335 10.29 -15.45 -12.52
C GLY A 335 11.04 -14.54 -11.57
N SER A 336 10.96 -13.21 -11.74
CA SER A 336 11.67 -12.26 -10.88
C SER A 336 10.84 -11.05 -10.45
N ARG A 337 9.93 -10.54 -11.28
CA ARG A 337 9.16 -9.30 -11.01
C ARG A 337 8.44 -9.31 -9.66
N PRO A 338 8.35 -8.17 -8.95
CA PRO A 338 7.42 -7.99 -7.84
C PRO A 338 5.97 -8.25 -8.30
N LEU A 339 5.21 -8.98 -7.51
CA LEU A 339 3.88 -9.50 -7.89
C LEU A 339 2.74 -8.87 -7.11
N PHE A 340 3.00 -8.28 -5.94
CA PHE A 340 1.95 -7.82 -5.05
C PHE A 340 2.17 -6.36 -4.66
N ARG A 341 1.23 -5.50 -5.06
CA ARG A 341 1.16 -4.10 -4.66
C ARG A 341 1.24 -3.96 -3.15
N PHE A 342 1.76 -2.85 -2.65
CA PHE A 342 1.70 -2.62 -1.22
C PHE A 342 0.34 -2.05 -0.80
N VAL A 343 0.02 -2.19 0.47
CA VAL A 343 -1.26 -1.78 1.07
C VAL A 343 -0.99 -1.08 2.40
N ALA A 344 -1.89 -0.19 2.81
CA ALA A 344 -1.79 0.55 4.06
C ALA A 344 -1.62 -0.39 5.28
N PRO A 345 -0.91 0.05 6.34
CA PRO A 345 -0.80 -0.70 7.58
C PRO A 345 -2.17 -1.07 8.18
N THR A 346 -2.31 -2.29 8.68
CA THR A 346 -3.56 -2.76 9.33
C THR A 346 -3.30 -3.23 10.75
N SER A 347 -4.35 -3.38 11.57
CA SER A 347 -4.21 -3.89 12.95
C SER A 347 -4.03 -5.42 13.02
N VAL A 348 -4.06 -6.11 11.89
CA VAL A 348 -4.01 -7.58 11.83
C VAL A 348 -2.75 -8.00 11.04
N PRO A 349 -1.87 -8.85 11.60
CA PRO A 349 -0.66 -9.32 10.92
C PRO A 349 -0.94 -10.45 9.91
N GLU A 350 -2.07 -10.38 9.20
CA GLU A 350 -2.47 -11.36 8.18
C GLU A 350 -2.73 -10.66 6.83
N ARG A 351 -2.27 -11.27 5.74
CA ARG A 351 -2.52 -10.77 4.38
C ARG A 351 -2.83 -11.91 3.42
N THR A 352 -3.98 -11.83 2.76
CA THR A 352 -4.37 -12.77 1.70
C THR A 352 -3.81 -12.29 0.36
N LEU A 353 -3.17 -13.18 -0.40
CA LEU A 353 -2.51 -12.89 -1.67
C LEU A 353 -2.94 -13.87 -2.77
N PRO A 354 -3.42 -13.39 -3.94
CA PRO A 354 -3.92 -12.03 -4.19
C PRO A 354 -5.02 -11.60 -3.21
N SER A 355 -5.40 -10.33 -3.21
CA SER A 355 -6.39 -9.80 -2.26
C SER A 355 -7.68 -10.62 -2.25
N LEU A 356 -8.32 -10.75 -1.08
CA LEU A 356 -9.59 -11.49 -0.96
C LEU A 356 -10.63 -10.94 -1.94
N THR A 357 -10.72 -9.62 -2.11
CA THR A 357 -11.59 -8.99 -3.11
C THR A 357 -11.33 -9.54 -4.50
N SER A 358 -10.07 -9.62 -4.95
CA SER A 358 -9.72 -10.20 -6.25
C SER A 358 -10.08 -11.67 -6.38
N LEU A 359 -9.96 -12.45 -5.31
CA LEU A 359 -10.38 -13.86 -5.30
C LEU A 359 -11.90 -14.01 -5.44
N LEU A 360 -12.68 -13.09 -4.88
CA LEU A 360 -14.14 -13.15 -4.89
C LEU A 360 -14.75 -12.61 -6.19
N THR A 361 -14.13 -11.60 -6.79
CA THR A 361 -14.55 -11.03 -8.07
C THR A 361 -13.96 -11.76 -9.27
N ASN A 362 -12.93 -12.58 -9.06
CA ASN A 362 -12.13 -13.23 -10.09
C ASN A 362 -11.46 -12.22 -11.05
N THR A 363 -11.12 -11.05 -10.52
CA THR A 363 -10.42 -9.98 -11.22
C THR A 363 -9.29 -9.49 -10.33
N LEU A 364 -8.04 -9.67 -10.77
CA LEU A 364 -6.87 -9.16 -10.07
C LEU A 364 -6.88 -7.63 -10.07
N ALA A 365 -6.53 -7.03 -8.94
CA ALA A 365 -6.22 -5.61 -8.91
C ALA A 365 -4.95 -5.34 -9.74
N ILE A 366 -4.83 -4.16 -10.34
CA ILE A 366 -3.56 -3.73 -10.94
C ILE A 366 -2.49 -3.75 -9.84
N GLY A 367 -1.31 -4.28 -10.17
CA GLY A 367 -0.24 -4.53 -9.20
C GLY A 367 -0.36 -5.85 -8.45
N GLU A 368 -1.37 -6.67 -8.70
CA GLU A 368 -1.44 -8.06 -8.20
C GLU A 368 -1.34 -9.07 -9.33
N ALA A 369 -0.45 -10.05 -9.18
CA ALA A 369 -0.24 -11.13 -10.14
C ALA A 369 -0.23 -12.50 -9.45
N TRP A 370 -0.61 -13.54 -10.19
CA TRP A 370 -0.43 -14.91 -9.72
C TRP A 370 1.05 -15.28 -9.75
N PRO A 371 1.59 -15.92 -8.69
CA PRO A 371 2.88 -16.56 -8.77
C PRO A 371 2.76 -17.80 -9.65
N ALA A 372 3.28 -17.73 -10.87
CA ALA A 372 3.04 -18.70 -11.94
C ALA A 372 4.28 -19.57 -12.25
N THR A 373 5.47 -19.14 -11.82
CA THR A 373 6.75 -19.77 -12.12
C THR A 373 7.35 -20.49 -10.89
N ASN A 374 8.35 -21.33 -11.12
CA ASN A 374 9.17 -21.87 -10.03
C ASN A 374 10.12 -20.76 -9.55
N ARG A 375 9.86 -20.20 -8.37
CA ARG A 375 10.66 -19.10 -7.82
C ARG A 375 10.54 -19.03 -6.32
N ASP A 376 11.47 -18.32 -5.71
CA ASP A 376 11.33 -17.86 -4.34
C ASP A 376 10.63 -16.49 -4.35
N LEU A 377 9.76 -16.28 -3.37
CA LEU A 377 9.17 -15.00 -3.02
C LEU A 377 9.61 -14.66 -1.60
N ASN A 378 10.10 -13.45 -1.41
CA ASN A 378 10.55 -12.98 -0.10
C ASN A 378 9.54 -11.95 0.41
N PHE A 379 9.06 -12.14 1.63
CA PHE A 379 8.10 -11.26 2.27
C PHE A 379 8.63 -10.75 3.60
N ARG A 380 8.29 -9.51 3.93
CA ARG A 380 8.60 -8.88 5.20
C ARG A 380 7.32 -8.50 5.93
N LEU A 381 7.25 -8.86 7.21
CA LEU A 381 6.27 -8.32 8.14
C LEU A 381 6.92 -7.18 8.93
N THR A 382 6.37 -5.98 8.83
CA THR A 382 6.82 -4.81 9.60
C THR A 382 5.74 -4.42 10.60
N ALA A 383 6.10 -4.32 11.89
CA ALA A 383 5.25 -3.83 12.97
C ALA A 383 5.65 -2.41 13.38
N ARG A 384 4.66 -1.54 13.63
CA ARG A 384 4.82 -0.16 14.09
C ARG A 384 3.99 0.05 15.34
N ASP A 385 4.57 0.66 16.36
CA ASP A 385 3.91 0.95 17.66
C ASP A 385 3.14 2.29 17.69
N GLY A 386 3.32 3.15 16.68
CA GLY A 386 2.73 4.50 16.67
C GLY A 386 3.44 5.52 17.57
N LYS A 387 4.50 5.13 18.27
CA LYS A 387 5.35 5.97 19.13
C LYS A 387 6.74 6.19 18.53
N GLY A 388 7.07 5.45 17.47
CA GLY A 388 8.29 5.58 16.69
C GLY A 388 9.14 4.32 16.74
N GLY A 389 8.72 3.26 17.42
CA GLY A 389 9.32 1.95 17.33
C GLY A 389 8.81 1.19 16.10
N VAL A 390 9.76 0.63 15.36
CA VAL A 390 9.50 -0.19 14.18
C VAL A 390 10.41 -1.40 14.21
N ALA A 391 9.84 -2.58 13.97
CA ALA A 391 10.58 -3.81 13.83
C ALA A 391 10.07 -4.62 12.63
N SER A 392 10.95 -5.40 12.02
CA SER A 392 10.58 -6.30 10.92
C SER A 392 11.14 -7.71 11.07
N ASP A 393 10.45 -8.70 10.53
CA ASP A 393 10.93 -10.06 10.33
C ASP A 393 10.55 -10.56 8.93
N ASP A 394 11.33 -11.50 8.40
CA ASP A 394 11.23 -11.96 7.01
C ASP A 394 10.75 -13.41 6.93
N MET A 395 9.95 -13.70 5.90
CA MET A 395 9.49 -15.04 5.53
C MET A 395 9.82 -15.32 4.07
N LYS A 396 10.24 -16.55 3.78
CA LYS A 396 10.41 -17.06 2.43
C LYS A 396 9.27 -18.00 2.01
N ILE A 397 8.77 -17.80 0.80
CA ILE A 397 7.82 -18.70 0.13
C ILE A 397 8.45 -19.25 -1.14
N GLN A 398 8.64 -20.56 -1.20
CA GLN A 398 9.03 -21.25 -2.43
C GLN A 398 7.79 -21.63 -3.23
N VAL A 399 7.67 -21.11 -4.44
CA VAL A 399 6.59 -21.44 -5.39
C VAL A 399 7.04 -22.61 -6.27
N VAL A 400 6.19 -23.64 -6.35
CA VAL A 400 6.41 -24.83 -7.18
C VAL A 400 5.29 -24.98 -8.20
N ASN A 401 5.63 -24.87 -9.48
CA ASN A 401 4.70 -25.11 -10.57
C ASN A 401 4.60 -26.62 -10.85
N THR A 402 3.49 -27.21 -10.40
CA THR A 402 3.15 -28.63 -10.61
C THR A 402 2.38 -28.89 -11.91
N GLY A 403 2.19 -27.86 -12.75
CA GLY A 403 1.42 -27.89 -13.99
C GLY A 403 -0.09 -27.65 -13.84
N LYS A 404 -0.61 -27.58 -12.61
CA LYS A 404 -2.02 -27.28 -12.30
C LYS A 404 -2.12 -26.45 -11.01
N ALA A 405 -3.20 -25.67 -10.88
CA ALA A 405 -3.52 -24.95 -9.65
C ALA A 405 -4.30 -25.84 -8.67
N PHE A 406 -4.09 -25.64 -7.37
CA PHE A 406 -4.96 -26.22 -6.34
C PHE A 406 -6.28 -25.45 -6.33
N ALA A 407 -7.37 -26.10 -6.72
CA ALA A 407 -8.63 -25.40 -7.01
C ALA A 407 -9.86 -26.23 -6.65
N LEU A 408 -10.92 -25.57 -6.19
CA LEU A 408 -12.23 -26.19 -6.01
C LEU A 408 -12.86 -26.52 -7.36
N THR A 409 -13.28 -27.77 -7.55
CA THR A 409 -13.84 -28.27 -8.83
C THR A 409 -15.32 -28.64 -8.73
N SER A 410 -15.83 -28.89 -7.53
CA SER A 410 -17.27 -29.14 -7.29
C SER A 410 -17.65 -28.93 -5.82
N PRO A 411 -18.84 -28.41 -5.51
CA PRO A 411 -19.83 -27.84 -6.43
C PRO A 411 -19.42 -26.45 -6.93
N VAL A 412 -19.78 -26.13 -8.18
CA VAL A 412 -19.48 -24.81 -8.81
C VAL A 412 -20.74 -23.98 -9.04
N VAL A 413 -21.83 -24.61 -9.50
CA VAL A 413 -23.15 -23.96 -9.71
C VAL A 413 -24.30 -24.74 -9.06
N THR A 414 -24.05 -25.94 -8.56
CA THR A 414 -25.06 -26.80 -7.94
C THR A 414 -25.45 -26.24 -6.57
N PRO A 415 -26.76 -26.11 -6.26
CA PRO A 415 -27.20 -25.67 -4.94
C PRO A 415 -26.71 -26.58 -3.82
N LEU A 416 -26.31 -25.98 -2.71
CA LEU A 416 -25.97 -26.65 -1.46
C LEU A 416 -27.26 -26.91 -0.66
N GLY A 417 -27.50 -28.16 -0.27
CA GLY A 417 -28.62 -28.49 0.61
C GLY A 417 -28.30 -28.16 2.07
N ALA A 418 -29.02 -27.22 2.69
CA ALA A 418 -28.85 -26.88 4.10
C ALA A 418 -29.16 -28.09 5.00
N GLY A 419 -28.28 -28.37 5.96
CA GLY A 419 -28.38 -29.54 6.84
C GLY A 419 -28.13 -30.89 6.14
N LYS A 420 -27.76 -30.89 4.85
CA LYS A 420 -27.49 -32.11 4.08
C LYS A 420 -25.99 -32.36 3.96
N THR A 421 -25.65 -33.63 3.75
CA THR A 421 -24.28 -34.01 3.36
C THR A 421 -24.05 -33.62 1.91
N GLN A 422 -22.97 -32.88 1.67
CA GLN A 422 -22.49 -32.47 0.37
C GLN A 422 -21.10 -33.05 0.14
N THR A 423 -20.86 -33.59 -1.05
CA THR A 423 -19.49 -33.90 -1.50
C THR A 423 -18.87 -32.65 -2.10
N ILE A 424 -17.71 -32.28 -1.57
CA ILE A 424 -16.86 -31.20 -2.09
C ILE A 424 -15.65 -31.86 -2.74
N SER A 425 -15.32 -31.43 -3.95
CA SER A 425 -14.18 -31.92 -4.74
C SER A 425 -13.24 -30.78 -5.13
N TRP A 426 -11.96 -31.10 -5.20
CA TRP A 426 -10.91 -30.16 -5.58
C TRP A 426 -9.84 -30.87 -6.43
N GLU A 427 -9.10 -30.08 -7.20
CA GLU A 427 -7.89 -30.52 -7.89
C GLU A 427 -6.74 -30.53 -6.87
N VAL A 428 -6.14 -31.70 -6.65
CA VAL A 428 -5.03 -31.89 -5.70
C VAL A 428 -3.76 -31.24 -6.23
N ALA A 429 -3.58 -31.15 -7.56
CA ALA A 429 -2.47 -30.47 -8.21
C ALA A 429 -1.07 -30.89 -7.71
N GLY A 430 -0.89 -32.16 -7.33
CA GLY A 430 0.38 -32.69 -6.80
C GLY A 430 0.80 -32.12 -5.44
N THR A 431 -0.04 -31.30 -4.80
CA THR A 431 0.27 -30.64 -3.51
C THR A 431 0.46 -31.62 -2.35
N ASN A 432 -0.10 -32.83 -2.47
CA ASN A 432 0.01 -33.89 -1.47
C ASN A 432 1.35 -34.67 -1.52
N ALA A 433 2.23 -34.34 -2.45
CA ALA A 433 3.54 -34.95 -2.60
C ALA A 433 4.66 -33.92 -2.33
N ALA A 434 5.89 -34.41 -2.15
CA ALA A 434 7.07 -33.56 -2.04
C ALA A 434 7.26 -32.74 -3.33
N PRO A 435 7.69 -31.46 -3.23
CA PRO A 435 8.13 -30.78 -2.00
C PRO A 435 7.04 -30.08 -1.18
N ILE A 436 5.80 -29.97 -1.68
CA ILE A 436 4.72 -29.19 -1.03
C ILE A 436 4.17 -29.91 0.23
N ASN A 437 4.06 -31.23 0.19
CA ASN A 437 3.73 -32.11 1.32
C ASN A 437 2.41 -31.82 2.08
N CYS A 438 1.41 -31.22 1.43
CA CYS A 438 0.09 -30.98 2.02
C CYS A 438 -0.73 -32.28 2.12
N SER A 439 -0.57 -33.03 3.21
CA SER A 439 -1.21 -34.34 3.37
C SER A 439 -2.69 -34.27 3.74
N LYS A 440 -3.14 -33.15 4.34
CA LYS A 440 -4.49 -32.94 4.85
C LYS A 440 -5.03 -31.57 4.51
N VAL A 441 -6.36 -31.48 4.42
CA VAL A 441 -7.10 -30.25 4.16
C VAL A 441 -8.22 -30.03 5.18
N ASP A 442 -8.53 -28.76 5.38
CA ASP A 442 -9.67 -28.27 6.15
C ASP A 442 -10.66 -27.59 5.22
N LEU A 443 -11.95 -27.86 5.43
CA LEU A 443 -13.04 -27.34 4.61
C LEU A 443 -13.86 -26.33 5.41
N PHE A 444 -14.15 -25.20 4.79
CA PHE A 444 -14.90 -24.09 5.39
C PHE A 444 -16.00 -23.59 4.47
N MET A 445 -16.96 -22.90 5.07
CA MET A 445 -18.04 -22.17 4.40
C MET A 445 -18.10 -20.74 4.92
N THR A 446 -18.35 -19.79 4.04
CA THR A 446 -18.70 -18.41 4.40
C THR A 446 -20.05 -18.06 3.79
N ARG A 447 -20.83 -17.23 4.48
CA ARG A 447 -22.08 -16.62 3.98
C ARG A 447 -22.00 -15.10 3.86
N ASP A 448 -20.84 -14.53 4.17
CA ASP A 448 -20.55 -13.10 4.24
C ASP A 448 -19.28 -12.76 3.45
N GLU A 449 -19.09 -13.45 2.32
CA GLU A 449 -17.96 -13.22 1.40
C GLU A 449 -16.59 -13.25 2.07
N GLY A 450 -16.40 -14.14 3.03
CA GLY A 450 -15.12 -14.41 3.67
C GLY A 450 -14.81 -13.57 4.89
N ALA A 451 -15.73 -12.71 5.36
CA ALA A 451 -15.60 -12.01 6.64
C ALA A 451 -15.56 -13.01 7.81
N ASN A 452 -16.37 -14.07 7.75
CA ASN A 452 -16.32 -15.19 8.70
C ASN A 452 -16.32 -16.55 7.97
N TRP A 453 -15.46 -17.47 8.44
CA TRP A 453 -15.33 -18.82 7.91
C TRP A 453 -15.80 -19.86 8.93
N THR A 454 -16.95 -20.50 8.65
CA THR A 454 -17.48 -21.62 9.45
C THR A 454 -16.78 -22.92 9.05
N PRO A 455 -16.16 -23.66 9.99
CA PRO A 455 -15.56 -24.96 9.69
C PRO A 455 -16.63 -26.00 9.35
N LEU A 456 -16.41 -26.77 8.30
CA LEU A 456 -17.28 -27.88 7.87
C LEU A 456 -16.65 -29.24 8.19
N ALA A 457 -15.34 -29.34 8.04
CA ALA A 457 -14.57 -30.54 8.33
C ALA A 457 -13.09 -30.18 8.48
N SER A 458 -12.38 -30.90 9.34
CA SER A 458 -10.93 -30.74 9.51
C SER A 458 -10.15 -32.03 9.32
N GLY A 459 -8.87 -31.90 8.97
CA GLY A 459 -7.90 -32.98 8.85
C GLY A 459 -8.26 -34.05 7.83
N LYS A 460 -8.99 -33.71 6.77
CA LYS A 460 -9.38 -34.66 5.72
C LYS A 460 -8.18 -34.96 4.81
N PRO A 461 -8.00 -36.20 4.32
CA PRO A 461 -6.93 -36.48 3.37
C PRO A 461 -7.00 -35.55 2.16
N ASN A 462 -5.85 -35.05 1.70
CA ASN A 462 -5.75 -34.29 0.46
C ASN A 462 -5.85 -35.23 -0.76
N SER A 463 -7.04 -35.80 -0.96
CA SER A 463 -7.33 -36.85 -1.95
C SER A 463 -8.29 -36.41 -3.07
N GLY A 464 -8.59 -35.11 -3.15
CA GLY A 464 -9.41 -34.51 -4.21
C GLY A 464 -10.92 -34.52 -3.95
N SER A 465 -11.40 -35.11 -2.85
CA SER A 465 -12.78 -34.95 -2.41
C SER A 465 -12.98 -35.31 -0.93
N ALA A 466 -14.00 -34.71 -0.32
CA ALA A 466 -14.49 -35.06 1.01
C ALA A 466 -15.99 -34.77 1.12
N SER A 467 -16.71 -35.59 1.87
CA SER A 467 -18.10 -35.31 2.25
C SER A 467 -18.16 -34.51 3.54
N VAL A 468 -18.96 -33.45 3.54
CA VAL A 468 -19.18 -32.56 4.68
C VAL A 468 -20.66 -32.30 4.88
N THR A 469 -21.07 -31.92 6.09
CA THR A 469 -22.45 -31.49 6.33
C THR A 469 -22.53 -29.98 6.21
N ILE A 470 -23.40 -29.49 5.32
CA ILE A 470 -23.68 -28.06 5.21
C ILE A 470 -24.49 -27.64 6.43
N PRO A 471 -24.11 -26.59 7.18
CA PRO A 471 -24.85 -26.14 8.34
C PRO A 471 -26.32 -25.88 8.01
N ALA A 472 -27.21 -26.36 8.88
CA ALA A 472 -28.62 -26.01 8.79
C ALA A 472 -28.77 -24.48 8.95
N GLY A 473 -29.69 -23.89 8.20
CA GLY A 473 -29.86 -22.44 8.17
C GLY A 473 -30.76 -22.04 7.03
N GLN A 474 -31.08 -20.76 6.94
CA GLN A 474 -31.96 -20.23 5.90
C GLN A 474 -31.33 -20.32 4.50
N ASP A 475 -32.20 -20.21 3.50
CA ASP A 475 -31.81 -20.03 2.10
C ASP A 475 -30.91 -18.80 1.96
N GLY A 476 -30.01 -18.83 0.97
CA GLY A 476 -29.10 -17.71 0.72
C GLY A 476 -27.98 -18.09 -0.23
N THR A 477 -26.84 -17.39 -0.09
CA THR A 477 -25.63 -17.72 -0.83
C THR A 477 -24.47 -18.03 0.11
N ALA A 478 -23.50 -18.75 -0.42
CA ALA A 478 -22.28 -19.08 0.31
C ALA A 478 -21.10 -19.28 -0.64
N ARG A 479 -19.90 -19.27 -0.06
CA ARG A 479 -18.69 -19.79 -0.72
C ARG A 479 -18.07 -20.89 0.11
N LEU A 480 -17.42 -21.79 -0.58
CA LEU A 480 -16.64 -22.87 0.02
C LEU A 480 -15.16 -22.52 -0.05
N LYS A 481 -14.40 -22.98 0.95
CA LYS A 481 -12.94 -22.92 0.96
C LYS A 481 -12.37 -24.28 1.33
N VAL A 482 -11.33 -24.71 0.63
CA VAL A 482 -10.49 -25.85 0.99
C VAL A 482 -9.10 -25.31 1.24
N ALA A 483 -8.59 -25.45 2.45
CA ALA A 483 -7.26 -24.98 2.84
C ALA A 483 -6.37 -26.15 3.20
N CYS A 484 -5.07 -26.06 2.91
CA CYS A 484 -4.13 -27.01 3.48
C CYS A 484 -4.10 -26.87 5.01
N SER A 485 -4.03 -27.98 5.75
CA SER A 485 -4.09 -27.94 7.21
C SER A 485 -2.81 -27.41 7.89
N ASP A 486 -1.66 -27.59 7.25
CA ASP A 486 -0.33 -27.26 7.77
C ASP A 486 0.50 -26.38 6.83
N ASN A 487 -0.16 -25.78 5.83
CA ASN A 487 0.44 -24.88 4.86
C ASN A 487 -0.50 -23.68 4.63
N ILE A 488 -0.01 -22.63 3.99
CA ILE A 488 -0.70 -21.33 3.89
C ILE A 488 -1.58 -21.17 2.66
N PHE A 489 -1.53 -22.11 1.71
CA PHE A 489 -2.30 -22.05 0.47
C PHE A 489 -3.71 -22.64 0.63
N PHE A 490 -4.64 -22.15 -0.19
CA PHE A 490 -6.04 -22.59 -0.17
C PHE A 490 -6.70 -22.42 -1.55
N ALA A 491 -7.96 -22.84 -1.66
CA ALA A 491 -8.83 -22.56 -2.80
C ALA A 491 -10.21 -22.09 -2.31
N ILE A 492 -10.82 -21.13 -3.02
CA ILE A 492 -12.20 -20.66 -2.77
C ILE A 492 -13.07 -21.01 -3.99
N SER A 493 -14.36 -21.24 -3.76
CA SER A 493 -15.31 -21.45 -4.85
C SER A 493 -15.34 -20.22 -5.78
N PRO A 494 -15.18 -20.40 -7.11
CA PRO A 494 -15.06 -19.28 -8.04
C PRO A 494 -16.35 -18.44 -8.10
N LEU A 495 -17.49 -19.08 -7.85
CA LEU A 495 -18.81 -18.46 -7.83
C LEU A 495 -19.44 -18.56 -6.45
N LYS A 496 -20.42 -17.69 -6.20
CA LYS A 496 -21.37 -17.85 -5.10
C LYS A 496 -22.27 -19.05 -5.38
N LEU A 497 -22.44 -19.89 -4.37
CA LEU A 497 -23.30 -21.07 -4.41
C LEU A 497 -24.62 -20.75 -3.71
N SER A 498 -25.75 -21.08 -4.34
CA SER A 498 -27.04 -21.03 -3.69
C SER A 498 -27.12 -22.08 -2.59
N VAL A 499 -27.67 -21.72 -1.43
CA VAL A 499 -27.96 -22.64 -0.34
C VAL A 499 -29.47 -22.73 -0.18
N THR A 500 -30.03 -23.94 -0.15
CA THR A 500 -31.48 -24.17 -0.07
C THR A 500 -31.84 -25.18 1.01
N GLN A 501 -32.92 -24.92 1.76
CA GLN A 501 -33.48 -25.85 2.74
C GLN A 501 -34.29 -26.98 2.11
N ARG A 502 -34.68 -26.84 0.83
CA ARG A 502 -35.69 -27.71 0.22
C ARG A 502 -35.20 -29.15 0.16
N GLY A 503 -35.74 -29.99 1.03
CA GLY A 503 -35.75 -31.42 0.83
C GLY A 503 -36.57 -31.71 -0.43
N GLU A 504 -35.97 -32.40 -1.41
CA GLU A 504 -36.77 -33.19 -2.33
C GLU A 504 -37.44 -34.30 -1.52
N GLU A 505 -38.64 -34.03 -1.01
CA GLU A 505 -39.62 -35.10 -0.80
C GLU A 505 -40.39 -35.27 -2.11
N GLY A 506 -40.17 -36.41 -2.76
CA GLY A 506 -40.96 -36.84 -3.89
C GLY A 506 -42.42 -37.02 -3.48
N GLY A 507 -43.28 -36.18 -4.03
CA GLY A 507 -44.72 -36.41 -4.08
C GLY A 507 -45.08 -37.22 -5.32
N SER A 508 -44.95 -38.55 -5.24
CA SER A 508 -45.73 -39.47 -6.06
C SER A 508 -47.20 -39.28 -5.71
N GLY A 509 -47.94 -38.56 -6.56
CA GLY A 509 -49.39 -38.42 -6.51
C GLY A 509 -49.94 -38.62 -7.92
N GLY A 510 -50.33 -39.85 -8.23
CA GLY A 510 -50.82 -40.23 -9.55
C GLY A 510 -52.18 -39.64 -9.92
N GLY A 511 -52.44 -39.64 -11.23
CA GLY A 511 -53.79 -39.71 -11.79
C GLY A 511 -54.32 -38.41 -12.40
N GLY A 512 -54.10 -38.22 -13.70
CA GLY A 512 -54.77 -37.18 -14.47
C GLY A 512 -54.24 -37.05 -15.88
N ALA A 513 -54.57 -38.02 -16.74
CA ALA A 513 -54.42 -37.87 -18.19
C ALA A 513 -55.23 -36.66 -18.67
N LEU A 514 -54.66 -35.90 -19.62
CA LEU A 514 -55.22 -34.92 -20.58
C LEU A 514 -54.08 -33.92 -20.83
N GLY A 515 -53.51 -33.68 -22.00
CA GLY A 515 -53.73 -34.09 -23.37
C GLY A 515 -52.77 -33.22 -24.17
N PHE A 516 -52.00 -33.82 -25.08
CA PHE A 516 -51.27 -33.09 -26.11
C PHE A 516 -52.23 -32.08 -26.77
N TRP A 517 -51.83 -30.82 -26.92
CA TRP A 517 -52.24 -29.81 -27.92
C TRP A 517 -52.09 -28.40 -27.32
N THR A 518 -51.50 -27.47 -28.11
CA THR A 518 -51.20 -26.05 -27.82
C THR A 518 -49.95 -25.84 -26.93
N LEU A 519 -48.85 -25.20 -27.33
CA LEU A 519 -48.62 -24.07 -28.22
C LEU A 519 -47.47 -24.35 -29.20
N ALA A 520 -47.81 -24.65 -30.45
CA ALA A 520 -47.01 -24.33 -31.61
C ALA A 520 -47.87 -23.41 -32.47
N LEU A 521 -47.69 -22.08 -32.34
CA LEU A 521 -48.14 -21.00 -33.23
C LEU A 521 -48.04 -19.65 -32.49
N ALA A 522 -46.84 -19.08 -32.44
CA ALA A 522 -46.65 -17.64 -32.21
C ALA A 522 -45.34 -17.15 -32.86
N LEU A 523 -44.98 -17.76 -33.99
CA LEU A 523 -43.95 -17.29 -34.92
C LEU A 523 -44.66 -17.09 -36.26
N LEU A 524 -45.22 -15.90 -36.48
CA LEU A 524 -45.48 -15.25 -37.79
C LEU A 524 -46.50 -14.11 -37.62
N GLY A 525 -46.05 -12.89 -37.92
CA GLY A 525 -46.83 -11.65 -37.86
C GLY A 525 -46.30 -10.79 -36.71
N TRP A 526 -45.51 -9.74 -36.93
CA TRP A 526 -45.88 -8.64 -37.82
C TRP A 526 -44.66 -7.72 -38.03
N GLN A 527 -43.86 -8.02 -39.06
CA GLN A 527 -43.11 -6.98 -39.75
C GLN A 527 -44.07 -6.31 -40.73
N ARG A 528 -44.52 -5.09 -40.41
CA ARG A 528 -44.78 -3.96 -41.33
C ARG A 528 -45.65 -2.92 -40.63
N ARG A 529 -45.03 -1.80 -40.25
CA ARG A 529 -45.48 -0.43 -40.59
C ARG A 529 -44.42 0.57 -40.13
N ARG A 530 -43.66 1.07 -41.11
CA ARG A 530 -43.01 2.38 -41.05
C ARG A 530 -44.06 3.44 -41.37
N ALA A 531 -44.14 4.45 -40.53
CA ALA A 531 -44.19 5.85 -40.92
C ALA A 531 -43.10 6.55 -40.11
#